data_AF-A0A9D9MAR7-F1
#
_entry.id   AF-A0A9D9MAR7-F1
#
_cell.length_a   1.000
_cell.length_b   1.000
_cell.length_c   1.000
_cell.angle_alpha   90.00
_cell.angle_beta   90.00
_cell.angle_gamma   90.00
#
_symmetry.space_group_name_H-M   'P 1'
#
loop_
_entity.id
_entity.type
_entity.pdbx_description
1 polymer ?
#
loop_
_entity_poly.entity_id
_entity_poly.type
_entity_poly.pdbx_seq_one_letter_code
_entity_poly.pdbx_strand_id
1 'polypeptide(L)' 'VVQTAPDEISFTLTGSCGTYVRALGHMLARELGTVGHLTQLRRTAIGPYHVAHAFDGNLLKGCTQDTLYQQVQPV' A
#
# COMPACT_ATOMS: atom_id res chain seq x y z
N VAL A 1 -10.55 3.55 -8.42
CA VAL A 1 -11.74 2.70 -8.70
C VAL A 1 -12.23 2.16 -7.37
N VAL A 2 -13.55 2.09 -7.18
CA VAL A 2 -14.18 1.51 -5.97
C VAL A 2 -14.91 0.24 -6.39
N GLN A 3 -14.75 -0.82 -5.61
CA GLN A 3 -15.43 -2.11 -5.77
C GLN A 3 -16.15 -2.41 -4.47
N THR A 4 -17.34 -3.02 -4.56
CA THR A 4 -18.18 -3.33 -3.41
C THR A 4 -18.67 -4.77 -3.48
N ALA A 5 -18.71 -5.42 -2.33
CA ALA A 5 -19.36 -6.70 -2.05
C ALA A 5 -20.29 -6.51 -0.84
N PRO A 6 -21.12 -7.50 -0.45
CA PRO A 6 -22.08 -7.34 0.65
C PRO A 6 -21.48 -6.83 1.98
N ASP A 7 -20.24 -7.23 2.29
CA ASP A 7 -19.53 -6.93 3.52
C ASP A 7 -18.10 -6.38 3.28
N GLU A 8 -17.76 -6.04 2.03
CA GLU A 8 -16.44 -5.54 1.66
C GLU A 8 -16.51 -4.31 0.74
N ILE A 9 -15.61 -3.35 0.98
CA ILE A 9 -15.37 -2.21 0.08
C ILE A 9 -13.87 -2.13 -0.19
N SER A 10 -13.50 -2.18 -1.47
CA SER A 10 -12.11 -2.02 -1.90
C SER A 10 -11.98 -0.73 -2.72
N PHE A 11 -10.98 0.09 -2.42
CA PHE A 11 -10.77 1.34 -3.13
C PHE A 11 -9.29 1.74 -3.17
N THR A 12 -8.97 2.63 -4.11
CA THR A 12 -7.65 3.26 -4.20
C THR A 12 -7.74 4.69 -3.67
N LEU A 13 -6.73 5.11 -2.91
CA LEU A 13 -6.63 6.48 -2.42
C LEU A 13 -5.19 6.99 -2.59
N THR A 14 -5.07 8.30 -2.80
CA THR A 14 -3.80 9.04 -2.70
C THR A 14 -3.90 9.91 -1.46
N GLY A 15 -2.96 9.76 -0.54
CA GLY A 15 -2.92 10.52 0.72
C GLY A 15 -1.59 11.25 0.88
N SER A 16 -1.57 12.25 1.75
CA SER A 16 -0.34 12.88 2.20
C SER A 16 0.43 11.96 3.15
N CYS A 17 1.71 12.31 3.38
CA CYS A 17 2.50 11.67 4.43
C CYS A 17 1.77 11.80 5.79
N GLY A 18 1.68 10.71 6.54
CA GLY A 18 0.98 10.65 7.83
C GLY A 18 -0.48 10.20 7.77
N THR A 19 -1.05 9.96 6.59
CA THR A 19 -2.42 9.41 6.49
C THR A 19 -2.49 8.00 7.05
N TYR A 20 -3.27 7.79 8.12
CA TYR A 20 -3.46 6.48 8.72
C TYR A 20 -4.68 5.78 8.10
N VAL A 21 -4.45 4.95 7.07
CA VAL A 21 -5.51 4.28 6.29
C VAL A 21 -6.46 3.45 7.17
N ARG A 22 -5.97 2.89 8.28
CA ARG A 22 -6.81 2.18 9.26
C ARG A 22 -7.86 3.09 9.93
N ALA A 23 -7.48 4.32 10.30
CA ALA A 23 -8.43 5.29 10.86
C ALA A 23 -9.42 5.78 9.80
N LEU A 24 -8.96 5.94 8.55
CA LEU A 24 -9.86 6.24 7.44
C LEU A 24 -10.94 5.16 7.28
N GLY A 25 -10.58 3.88 7.30
CA GLY A 25 -11.55 2.78 7.25
C GLY A 25 -12.55 2.83 8.40
N HIS A 26 -12.10 3.13 9.63
CA HIS A 26 -12.99 3.31 10.78
C HIS A 26 -13.96 4.49 10.59
N MET A 27 -13.47 5.63 10.10
CA MET A 27 -14.31 6.81 9.83
C MET A 27 -15.35 6.52 8.75
N LEU A 28 -14.97 5.81 7.67
CA LEU A 28 -15.89 5.41 6.61
C LEU A 28 -17.00 4.49 7.13
N ALA A 29 -16.66 3.48 7.93
CA ALA A 29 -17.66 2.59 8.53
C ALA A 29 -18.64 3.36 9.42
N ARG A 30 -18.12 4.30 10.22
CA ARG A 30 -18.93 5.16 11.09
C ARG A 30 -19.90 6.04 10.31
N GLU A 31 -19.44 6.64 9.21
CA GLU A 31 -20.28 7.48 8.33
C GLU A 31 -21.37 6.66 7.64
N LEU A 32 -21.10 5.39 7.33
CA LEU A 32 -22.08 4.44 6.78
C LEU A 32 -23.06 3.88 7.84
N GLY A 33 -22.92 4.26 9.12
CA GLY A 33 -23.78 3.76 10.20
C GLY A 33 -23.51 2.30 10.58
N THR A 34 -22.31 1.78 10.30
CA THR A 34 -21.92 0.40 10.58
C THR A 34 -20.56 0.31 11.30
N VAL A 35 -20.09 -0.91 11.52
CA VAL A 35 -18.73 -1.21 11.96
C VAL A 35 -17.93 -1.82 10.81
N GLY A 36 -16.61 -1.65 10.85
CA GLY A 36 -15.72 -2.18 9.82
C GLY A 36 -14.27 -2.07 10.24
N HIS A 37 -13.42 -2.89 9.62
CA HIS A 37 -11.99 -2.89 9.85
C HIS A 37 -11.25 -3.12 8.53
N LEU A 38 -9.99 -2.69 8.48
CA LEU A 38 -9.14 -2.89 7.31
C LEU A 38 -8.69 -4.35 7.25
N THR A 39 -9.11 -5.08 6.22
CA THR A 39 -8.74 -6.48 5.98
C THR A 39 -7.49 -6.61 5.11
N GLN A 40 -7.32 -5.72 4.14
CA GLN A 40 -6.18 -5.71 3.22
C GLN A 40 -5.69 -4.30 2.93
N LEU A 41 -4.37 -4.14 2.78
CA LEU A 41 -3.74 -2.89 2.40
C LEU A 41 -2.53 -3.14 1.51
N ARG A 42 -2.51 -2.53 0.32
CA ARG A 42 -1.35 -2.54 -0.56
C ARG A 42 -0.96 -1.12 -0.91
N ARG A 43 0.26 -0.72 -0.52
CA ARG A 43 0.84 0.55 -0.95
C ARG A 43 1.36 0.40 -2.37
N THR A 44 0.79 1.17 -3.30
CA THR A 44 1.15 1.11 -4.73
C THR A 44 2.26 2.09 -5.11
N ALA A 45 2.43 3.19 -4.37
CA ALA A 45 3.48 4.16 -4.63
C ALA A 45 3.94 4.91 -3.38
N ILE A 46 5.15 5.49 -3.45
CA ILE A 46 5.72 6.47 -2.53
C ILE A 46 6.33 7.58 -3.38
N GLY A 47 5.67 8.72 -3.50
CA GLY A 47 6.11 9.77 -4.42
C GLY A 47 6.31 9.21 -5.85
N PRO A 48 7.49 9.38 -6.48
CA PRO A 48 7.76 8.85 -7.82
C PRO A 48 7.97 7.32 -7.86
N TYR A 49 8.12 6.65 -6.72
CA TYR A 49 8.45 5.23 -6.67
C TYR A 49 7.20 4.35 -6.67
N HIS A 50 6.92 3.68 -7.78
CA HIS A 50 5.79 2.75 -7.90
C HIS A 50 6.20 1.30 -7.60
N VAL A 51 5.34 0.54 -6.91
CA VAL A 51 5.59 -0.84 -6.46
C VAL A 51 5.86 -1.82 -7.60
N ALA A 52 5.38 -1.54 -8.82
CA ALA A 52 5.68 -2.36 -10.00
C ALA A 52 7.17 -2.38 -10.35
N HIS A 53 7.94 -1.40 -9.91
CA HIS A 53 9.39 -1.32 -10.07
C HIS A 53 10.15 -1.70 -8.79
N ALA A 54 9.44 -2.17 -7.76
CA ALA A 54 10.07 -2.58 -6.52
C ALA A 54 10.77 -3.92 -6.70
N PHE A 55 11.95 -4.04 -6.10
CA PHE A 55 12.65 -5.31 -5.98
C PHE A 55 11.97 -6.20 -4.93
N ASP A 56 11.82 -7.50 -5.22
CA ASP A 56 11.24 -8.45 -4.26
C ASP A 56 12.17 -8.64 -3.06
N GLY A 57 11.71 -8.20 -1.89
CA GLY A 57 12.46 -8.30 -0.64
C GLY A 57 12.83 -9.73 -0.24
N ASN A 58 12.08 -10.74 -0.68
CA ASN A 58 12.37 -12.14 -0.38
C ASN A 58 13.67 -12.63 -1.04
N LEU A 59 14.07 -11.99 -2.15
CA LEU A 59 15.29 -12.33 -2.88
C LEU A 59 16.54 -11.72 -2.26
N LEU A 60 16.41 -10.74 -1.36
CA LEU A 60 17.53 -10.01 -0.78
C LEU A 60 18.56 -10.91 -0.08
N LYS A 61 18.09 -11.97 0.60
CA LYS A 61 18.99 -12.89 1.32
C LYS A 61 19.88 -13.73 0.39
N GLY A 62 19.47 -13.91 -0.86
CA GLY A 62 20.20 -14.69 -1.86
C GLY A 62 20.96 -13.85 -2.88
N CYS A 63 20.83 -12.52 -2.84
CA CYS A 63 21.51 -11.64 -3.78
C CYS A 63 22.97 -11.41 -3.41
N THR A 64 23.81 -11.34 -4.44
CA THR A 64 25.18 -10.82 -4.29
C THR A 64 25.13 -9.30 -4.12
N GLN A 65 26.18 -8.74 -3.50
CA GLN A 65 26.29 -7.29 -3.32
C GLN A 65 26.25 -6.54 -4.66
N ASP A 66 26.93 -7.05 -5.69
CA ASP A 66 26.96 -6.44 -7.02
C ASP A 66 25.56 -6.27 -7.62
N THR A 67 24.72 -7.31 -7.53
CA THR A 67 23.34 -7.27 -8.02
C THR A 67 22.49 -6.26 -7.24
N LEU A 68 22.71 -6.15 -5.93
CA LEU A 68 22.00 -5.16 -5.12
C LEU A 68 22.39 -3.73 -5.50
N TYR A 69 23.68 -3.45 -5.68
CA TYR A 69 24.15 -2.12 -6.04
C TYR A 69 23.67 -1.66 -7.42
N GLN A 70 23.50 -2.58 -8.37
CA GLN A 70 22.91 -2.27 -9.67
C GLN A 70 21.45 -1.79 -9.59
N GLN A 71 20.74 -2.10 -8.51
CA GLN A 71 19.34 -1.70 -8.29
C GLN A 71 19.22 -0.38 -7.49
N VAL A 72 20.33 0.12 -6.92
CA VAL A 72 20.32 1.36 -6.14
C VAL A 72 20.26 2.56 -7.09
N GLN A 73 19.22 3.39 -6.93
CA GLN A 73 19.15 4.66 -7.65
C GLN A 73 20.13 5.67 -7.03
N PRO A 74 20.90 6.40 -7.85
CA PRO A 74 21.77 7.47 -7.35
C PRO A 74 20.92 8.58 -6.73
N VAL A 75 21.49 9.24 -5.72
CA VAL A 75 20.88 10.38 -5.00
C VAL A 75 21.28 11.69 -5.66
#